data_AF-A0ABD2G1R8-F1
#
_entry.id   AF-A0ABD2G1R8-F1
#
_cell.length_a   1.000
_cell.length_b   1.000
_cell.length_c   1.000
_cell.angle_alpha   90.00
_cell.angle_beta   90.00
_cell.angle_gamma   90.00
#
_symmetry.space_group_name_H-M   'P 1'
#
loop_
_entity.id
_entity.type
_entity.pdbx_description
1 polymer ?
#
loop_
_entity_poly.entity_id
_entity_poly.type
_entity_poly.pdbx_seq_one_letter_code
_entity_poly.pdbx_strand_id
1 'polypeptide(L)' 'MRLLGSTVLFSVLLQAMSVPTEDWQRATSIYDFSATDIDGNLVSLEKYRGDVVIITNFASK' A
#
# COMPACT_ATOMS: atom_id res chain seq x y z
N MET A 1 -12.02 31.19 -30.09
CA MET A 1 -10.85 31.19 -29.16
C MET A 1 -11.18 30.87 -27.69
N ARG A 2 -12.45 30.68 -27.26
CA ARG A 2 -12.78 30.42 -25.85
C ARG A 2 -12.83 28.93 -25.43
N LEU A 3 -12.82 27.99 -26.38
CA LEU A 3 -12.91 26.55 -26.07
C LEU A 3 -11.55 25.90 -25.73
N LEU A 4 -10.44 26.36 -26.31
CA LEU A 4 -9.11 25.77 -26.05
C LEU A 4 -8.65 25.98 -24.59
N GLY A 5 -8.99 27.11 -23.98
CA GLY A 5 -8.60 27.41 -22.59
C GLY A 5 -9.27 26.48 -21.57
N SER A 6 -10.52 26.07 -21.82
CA SER A 6 -11.26 25.18 -20.93
C SER A 6 -10.69 23.76 -20.93
N THR A 7 -10.32 23.24 -22.10
CA THR A 7 -9.74 21.90 -22.21
C THR A 7 -8.37 21.81 -21.54
N VAL A 8 -7.54 22.85 -21.67
CA VAL A 8 -6.23 22.91 -20.97
C VAL A 8 -6.43 23.00 -19.45
N LEU A 9 -7.38 23.82 -18.98
CA LEU A 9 -7.68 23.92 -17.54
C LEU A 9 -8.18 22.59 -16.97
N PHE A 10 -9.07 21.90 -17.70
CA PHE A 10 -9.61 20.60 -17.30
C PHE A 10 -8.53 19.51 -17.27
N SER A 11 -7.59 19.55 -18.22
CA SER A 11 -6.44 18.64 -18.28
C SER A 11 -5.51 18.80 -17.07
N VAL A 12 -5.24 20.05 -16.66
CA VAL A 12 -4.42 20.36 -15.48
C VAL A 12 -5.13 19.96 -14.18
N LEU A 13 -6.45 20.17 -14.10
CA LEU A 13 -7.24 19.80 -12.92
C LEU A 13 -7.26 18.28 -12.70
N LEU A 14 -7.29 17.48 -13.77
CA LEU A 14 -7.30 16.01 -13.70
C LEU A 14 -5.94 15.44 -13.22
N GLN A 15 -4.84 16.11 -13.53
CA GLN A 15 -3.49 15.69 -13.10
C GLN A 15 -3.20 16.01 -11.62
N ALA A 16 -4.00 16.89 -10.98
CA ALA A 16 -3.84 17.27 -9.58
C ALA A 16 -4.43 16.25 -8.59
N MET A 17 -5.10 15.19 -9.07
CA MET A 17 -5.63 14.13 -8.22
C MET A 17 -4.52 13.12 -7.96
N SER A 18 -3.81 13.26 -6.83
CA SER A 18 -2.86 12.25 -6.38
C SER A 18 -3.60 10.93 -6.12
N VAL A 19 -3.06 9.83 -6.64
CA VAL A 19 -3.52 8.49 -6.28
C VAL A 19 -3.33 8.32 -4.77
N PRO A 20 -4.35 7.92 -3.99
CA PRO A 20 -4.17 7.60 -2.59
C PRO A 20 -3.05 6.56 -2.48
N THR A 21 -1.99 6.89 -1.74
CA THR A 21 -0.93 5.92 -1.46
C THR A 21 -1.54 4.71 -0.77
N GLU A 22 -1.22 3.52 -1.28
CA GLU A 22 -1.72 2.25 -0.74
C GLU A 22 -1.23 2.09 0.71
N ASP A 23 -1.98 1.35 1.53
CA ASP A 23 -1.68 1.25 2.97
C ASP A 23 -0.26 0.72 3.25
N TRP A 24 0.22 -0.22 2.42
CA TRP A 24 1.60 -0.73 2.52
C TRP A 24 2.67 0.32 2.22
N GLN A 25 2.35 1.36 1.43
CA GLN A 25 3.26 2.47 1.13
C GLN A 25 3.38 3.45 2.31
N ARG A 26 2.40 3.46 3.21
CA ARG A 26 2.39 4.28 4.44
C ARG A 26 2.90 3.52 5.66
N ALA A 27 3.01 2.20 5.58
CA ALA A 27 3.46 1.37 6.68
C ALA A 27 4.87 1.75 7.12
N THR A 28 5.07 1.86 8.43
CA THR A 28 6.35 2.23 9.05
C THR A 28 7.01 1.03 9.73
N SER A 29 6.25 -0.04 9.93
CA SER A 29 6.70 -1.25 10.60
C SER A 29 6.06 -2.49 9.99
N ILE A 30 6.71 -3.64 10.17
CA ILE A 30 6.12 -4.95 9.84
C ILE A 30 4.85 -5.22 10.65
N TYR A 31 4.69 -4.57 11.79
CA TYR A 31 3.52 -4.76 12.66
C TYR A 31 2.24 -4.11 12.12
N ASP A 32 2.35 -3.25 11.11
CA ASP A 32 1.21 -2.63 10.42
C ASP A 32 0.52 -3.63 9.46
N PHE A 33 1.09 -4.83 9.29
CA PHE A 33 0.61 -5.84 8.36
C PHE A 33 -0.09 -7.01 9.06
N SER A 34 -0.94 -7.69 8.28
CA SER A 34 -1.51 -8.99 8.61
C SER A 34 -1.21 -9.98 7.49
N ALA A 35 -1.12 -11.26 7.83
CA ALA A 35 -0.90 -12.34 6.88
C ALA A 35 -1.85 -13.51 7.16
N THR A 36 -2.25 -14.20 6.10
CA THR A 36 -2.98 -15.46 6.25
C THR A 36 -1.99 -16.55 6.65
N ASP A 37 -2.23 -17.22 7.77
CA ASP A 37 -1.41 -18.34 8.22
C ASP A 37 -1.72 -19.64 7.46
N ILE A 38 -0.99 -20.72 7.77
CA ILE A 38 -1.14 -22.02 7.12
C ILE A 38 -2.50 -22.68 7.38
N ASP A 39 -3.23 -22.24 8.41
CA ASP A 39 -4.56 -22.72 8.78
C ASP A 39 -5.67 -21.87 8.14
N GLY A 40 -5.31 -20.82 7.38
CA GLY A 40 -6.24 -19.94 6.69
C GLY A 40 -6.74 -18.74 7.53
N ASN A 41 -6.20 -18.53 8.72
CA ASN A 41 -6.60 -17.42 9.58
C ASN A 41 -5.85 -16.14 9.20
N LEU A 42 -6.56 -15.00 9.17
CA LEU A 42 -5.91 -13.70 9.06
C LEU A 42 -5.30 -13.32 10.42
N VAL A 43 -3.98 -13.24 10.48
CA VAL A 43 -3.22 -12.99 11.70
C VAL A 43 -2.44 -11.69 11.58
N SER A 44 -2.57 -10.81 12.58
CA SER A 44 -1.76 -9.60 12.68
C SER A 44 -0.32 -9.94 13.09
N LEU A 45 0.66 -9.28 12.44
CA LEU A 45 2.07 -9.42 12.79
C LEU A 45 2.44 -8.70 14.09
N GLU A 46 1.57 -7.85 14.62
CA GLU A 46 1.70 -7.19 15.93
C GLU A 46 2.01 -8.20 17.06
N LYS A 47 1.55 -9.46 16.92
CA LYS A 47 1.79 -10.52 17.90
C LYS A 47 3.27 -10.84 18.15
N TYR A 48 4.18 -10.40 17.27
CA TYR A 48 5.64 -10.59 17.40
C TYR A 48 6.36 -9.35 17.96
N ARG A 49 5.63 -8.30 18.38
CA ARG A 49 6.26 -7.09 18.93
C ARG A 49 7.05 -7.42 20.19
N GLY A 50 8.33 -7.04 20.20
CA GLY A 50 9.25 -7.28 21.30
C GLY A 50 10.21 -8.44 21.04
N ASP A 51 9.95 -9.25 20.01
CA ASP A 51 10.82 -10.35 19.60
C ASP A 51 11.70 -9.96 18.40
N VAL A 52 12.78 -10.72 18.21
CA VAL A 52 13.59 -10.66 16.98
C VAL A 52 12.89 -11.50 15.90
N VAL A 53 12.50 -10.86 14.79
CA VAL A 53 11.76 -11.51 13.69
C VAL A 53 12.66 -11.67 12.46
N ILE A 54 12.67 -12.88 11.90
CA ILE A 54 13.32 -13.17 10.61
C ILE A 54 12.23 -13.37 9.55
N ILE A 55 12.28 -12.58 8.49
CA ILE A 55 11.39 -12.69 7.33
C ILE A 55 12.23 -13.23 6.16
N THR A 56 11.81 -14.36 5.59
CA THR A 56 12.46 -14.96 4.42
C THR A 56 11.42 -15.21 3.34
N ASN A 57 11.79 -14.94 2.08
CA ASN A 57 11.05 -15.53 0.97
C ASN A 57 11.50 -16.99 0.82
N PHE A 58 10.58 -17.87 0.43
CA PHE A 58 10.90 -19.25 0.09
C PHE A 58 10.31 -19.57 -1.29
N ALA A 59 11.04 -20.37 -2.06
CA ALA A 59 10.61 -20.89 -3.35
C ALA A 59 10.86 -22.39 -3.37
N SER A 60 9.86 -23.17 -3.78
CA SER A 60 9.99 -24.62 -4.02
C SER A 60 9.82 -24.91 -5.51
N LYS A 61 10.41 -26.03 -5.97
CA LYS A 61 10.43 -26.46 -7.37
C LYS A 61 9.17 -27.25 -7.74
#